data_AF-A0A7C3RVN1-F1
#
_entry.id   AF-A0A7C3RVN1-F1
#
_cell.length_a   1.000
_cell.length_b   1.000
_cell.length_c   1.000
_cell.angle_alpha   90.00
_cell.angle_beta   90.00
_cell.angle_gamma   90.00
#
_symmetry.space_group_name_H-M   'P 1'
#
loop_
_entity.id
_entity.type
_entity.pdbx_description
1 polymer ?
#
loop_
_entity_poly.entity_id
_entity_poly.type
_entity_poly.pdbx_seq_one_letter_code
_entity_poly.pdbx_strand_id
1 'polypeptide(L)' 'MAEQASGPVAADPTEESEDLRLFRGVMSSVLRDAADVLRDAEICCNDPVVSQRLGMLKTYINYALRLCHGKT' A
#
# COMPACT_ATOMS: atom_id res chain seq x y z
N MET A 1 -10.98 -51.64 13.35
CA MET A 1 -10.81 -50.28 13.90
C MET A 1 -10.00 -49.51 12.87
N ALA A 2 -10.60 -48.53 12.19
CA ALA A 2 -9.91 -47.75 11.17
C ALA A 2 -9.76 -46.32 11.69
N GLU A 3 -8.52 -45.95 12.03
CA GLU A 3 -8.13 -44.56 12.30
C GLU A 3 -8.22 -43.78 10.97
N GLN A 4 -9.15 -42.84 10.88
CA GLN A 4 -9.13 -41.82 9.84
C GLN A 4 -8.16 -40.73 10.27
N ALA A 5 -6.98 -40.73 9.64
CA ALA A 5 -6.03 -39.62 9.73
C ALA A 5 -6.66 -38.37 9.11
N SER A 6 -7.02 -37.41 9.94
CA SER A 6 -7.39 -36.08 9.50
C SER A 6 -6.13 -35.42 8.93
N GLY A 7 -6.01 -35.41 7.60
CA GLY A 7 -4.91 -34.75 6.90
C GLY A 7 -4.85 -33.25 7.22
N PRO A 8 -3.69 -32.60 7.05
CA PRO A 8 -3.55 -31.18 7.30
C PRO A 8 -4.54 -30.42 6.43
N VAL A 9 -5.43 -29.65 7.07
CA VAL A 9 -6.35 -28.73 6.41
C VAL A 9 -5.48 -27.82 5.56
N ALA A 10 -5.66 -27.90 4.23
CA ALA A 10 -5.00 -26.98 3.31
C ALA A 10 -5.45 -25.57 3.69
N ALA A 11 -4.51 -24.75 4.17
CA ALA A 11 -4.77 -23.34 4.43
C ALA A 11 -5.32 -22.73 3.14
N ASP A 12 -6.51 -22.13 3.22
CA ASP A 12 -7.17 -21.54 2.08
C ASP A 12 -6.27 -20.39 1.56
N PRO A 13 -5.76 -20.44 0.30
CA PRO A 13 -4.84 -19.44 -0.22
C PRO A 13 -5.47 -18.04 -0.37
N THR A 14 -6.75 -17.91 -0.03
CA THR A 14 -7.52 -16.66 -0.09
C THR A 14 -7.68 -15.94 1.26
N GLU A 15 -7.29 -16.54 2.39
CA GLU A 15 -7.30 -15.84 3.68
C GLU A 15 -6.08 -14.92 3.82
N GLU A 16 -6.25 -13.65 3.41
CA GLU A 16 -5.31 -12.59 3.79
C GLU A 16 -5.35 -12.45 5.32
N SER A 17 -4.20 -12.65 5.98
CA SER A 17 -4.04 -12.45 7.42
C SER A 17 -4.60 -11.09 7.85
N GLU A 18 -5.30 -11.03 8.99
CA GLU A 18 -5.79 -9.77 9.55
C GLU A 18 -4.66 -8.75 9.74
N ASP A 19 -3.44 -9.21 10.08
CA ASP A 19 -2.26 -8.37 10.20
C ASP A 19 -1.86 -7.71 8.87
N LEU A 20 -1.97 -8.45 7.76
CA LEU A 20 -1.71 -7.92 6.41
C LEU A 20 -2.77 -6.90 6.01
N ARG A 21 -4.05 -7.14 6.32
CA ARG A 21 -5.14 -6.19 6.08
C ARG A 21 -4.93 -4.89 6.87
N LEU A 22 -4.60 -5.01 8.15
CA LEU A 22 -4.31 -3.88 9.04
C LEU A 22 -3.11 -3.09 8.53
N PHE A 23 -2.00 -3.76 8.23
CA PHE A 23 -0.80 -3.14 7.69
C PHE A 23 -1.10 -2.36 6.40
N ARG A 24 -1.85 -2.96 5.49
CA ARG A 24 -2.26 -2.36 4.22
C ARG A 24 -3.14 -1.12 4.43
N GLY A 25 -4.05 -1.17 5.40
CA GLY A 25 -4.88 -0.02 5.80
C GLY A 25 -4.04 1.14 6.34
N VAL A 26 -3.13 0.86 7.28
CA VAL A 26 -2.23 1.87 7.86
C VAL A 26 -1.34 2.47 6.77
N MET A 27 -0.71 1.63 5.94
CA MET A 27 0.15 2.09 4.85
C MET A 27 -0.62 2.95 3.84
N SER A 28 -1.85 2.57 3.49
CA SER A 28 -2.69 3.38 2.62
C SER A 28 -3.06 4.74 3.25
N SER A 29 -3.17 4.84 4.57
CA SER A 29 -3.38 6.12 5.26
C SER A 29 -2.14 7.00 5.15
N VAL A 30 -0.97 6.48 5.54
CA VAL A 30 0.31 7.21 5.53
C VAL A 30 0.63 7.72 4.12
N LEU A 31 0.39 6.90 3.09
CA LEU A 31 0.62 7.30 1.70
C LEU A 31 -0.33 8.41 1.23
N ARG A 32 -1.56 8.48 1.73
CA ARG A 32 -2.48 9.58 1.42
C ARG A 32 -2.03 10.88 2.08
N ASP A 33 -1.65 10.81 3.36
CA ASP A 33 -1.13 11.97 4.08
C ASP A 33 0.13 12.52 3.40
N ALA A 34 1.04 11.63 2.97
CA ALA A 34 2.22 12.01 2.21
C ALA A 34 1.87 12.67 0.86
N ALA A 35 0.84 12.19 0.16
CA ALA A 35 0.39 12.79 -1.09
C ALA A 35 -0.15 14.22 -0.90
N ASP A 36 -0.84 14.48 0.22
CA ASP A 36 -1.35 15.81 0.55
C ASP A 36 -0.20 16.77 0.92
N VAL A 37 0.76 16.32 1.73
CA VAL A 37 1.97 17.11 2.05
C VAL A 37 2.76 17.49 0.78
N LEU A 38 2.89 16.56 -0.18
CA LEU A 38 3.57 16.87 -1.44
C LEU A 38 2.79 17.88 -2.29
N ARG A 39 1.45 17.86 -2.24
CA ARG A 39 0.61 18.85 -2.95
C ARG A 39 0.84 20.25 -2.36
N ASP A 40 0.90 20.35 -1.04
CA ASP A 40 1.16 21.62 -0.36
C ASP A 40 2.59 22.11 -0.63
N ALA A 41 3.56 21.20 -0.67
CA ALA A 41 4.95 21.53 -1.03
C ALA A 41 5.07 22.03 -2.48
N GLU A 42 4.28 21.47 -3.42
CA GLU A 42 4.26 21.89 -4.82
C GLU A 42 3.69 23.30 -4.99
N ILE A 43 2.68 23.68 -4.19
CA ILE A 43 2.12 25.04 -4.18
C ILE A 43 3.14 26.06 -3.66
N CYS A 44 3.92 25.69 -2.64
CA CYS A 44 4.88 26.58 -2.00
C CYS A 44 6.20 26.72 -2.77
N CYS A 45 6.51 25.81 -3.70
CA CYS A 45 7.81 25.75 -4.36
C CYS A 45 7.74 26.13 -5.84
N ASN A 46 8.30 27.30 -6.19
CA ASN A 46 8.44 27.76 -7.58
C ASN A 46 9.72 27.26 -8.28
N ASP A 47 10.49 26.39 -7.63
CA ASP A 47 11.71 25.83 -8.21
C ASP A 47 11.36 24.65 -9.16
N PRO A 48 11.74 24.73 -10.45
CA PRO A 48 11.38 23.72 -11.44
C PRO A 48 12.01 22.35 -11.17
N VAL A 49 13.19 22.29 -10.55
CA VAL A 49 13.87 21.05 -10.18
C VAL A 49 13.15 20.41 -8.99
N VAL A 50 12.74 21.21 -8.01
CA VAL A 50 11.96 20.71 -6.87
C VAL A 50 10.59 20.22 -7.33
N SER A 51 9.88 20.97 -8.17
CA SER A 51 8.59 20.56 -8.75
C SER A 51 8.71 19.23 -9.52
N GLN A 52 9.74 19.06 -10.34
CA GLN A 52 10.00 17.79 -11.02
C GLN A 52 10.18 16.62 -10.04
N ARG A 53 10.94 16.82 -8.95
CA ARG A 53 11.15 15.79 -7.92
C ARG A 53 9.87 15.46 -7.16
N LEU A 54 9.06 16.46 -6.82
CA LEU A 54 7.75 16.28 -6.18
C LEU A 54 6.80 15.48 -7.09
N GLY A 55 6.82 15.74 -8.40
CA GLY A 55 6.07 14.96 -9.39
C GLY A 55 6.48 13.48 -9.44
N MET A 56 7.79 13.18 -9.36
CA MET A 56 8.27 11.79 -9.27
C MET A 56 7.81 11.12 -7.97
N LEU A 57 7.94 11.80 -6.83
CA LEU A 57 7.49 11.31 -5.52
C LEU A 57 5.98 10.98 -5.52
N LYS A 58 5.16 11.86 -6.10
CA LYS A 58 3.72 11.65 -6.27
C LYS A 58 3.42 10.40 -7.11
N THR A 59 4.23 10.14 -8.13
CA THR A 59 4.10 8.94 -8.97
C THR A 59 4.39 7.67 -8.16
N TYR A 60 5.45 7.66 -7.36
CA TYR A 60 5.78 6.53 -6.49
C TYR A 60 4.73 6.28 -5.41
N ILE A 61 4.19 7.33 -4.79
CA ILE A 61 3.11 7.21 -3.80
C ILE A 61 1.85 6.60 -4.42
N ASN A 62 1.46 7.04 -5.62
CA ASN A 62 0.32 6.46 -6.32
C ASN A 62 0.53 4.98 -6.68
N TYR A 63 1.76 4.62 -7.08
CA TYR A 63 2.11 3.23 -7.31
C TYR A 63 2.04 2.39 -6.02
N ALA A 64 2.57 2.90 -4.91
CA ALA A 64 2.49 2.23 -3.61
C ALA A 64 1.04 2.07 -3.13
N LEU A 65 0.18 3.07 -3.34
CA LEU A 65 -1.26 2.99 -3.03
C LEU A 65 -1.95 1.89 -3.85
N ARG A 66 -1.62 1.77 -5.14
CA ARG A 66 -2.13 0.70 -6.01
C ARG A 66 -1.74 -0.69 -5.51
N LEU A 67 -0.48 -0.87 -5.11
CA LEU A 67 -0.02 -2.10 -4.45
C LEU A 67 -0.76 -2.36 -3.13
N CYS A 68 -1.04 -1.31 -2.35
CA CYS A 68 -1.85 -1.40 -1.14
C CYS A 68 -3.34 -1.68 -1.44
N HIS A 69 -3.83 -1.55 -2.66
CA HIS A 69 -5.23 -1.90 -2.99
C HIS A 69 -5.34 -3.16 -3.84
N GLY A 70 -4.22 -3.83 -4.13
CA GLY A 70 -4.19 -5.04 -4.95
C GLY A 70 -4.51 -4.78 -6.41
N LYS A 71 -4.34 -3.54 -6.86
CA LYS A 71 -4.56 -3.12 -8.25
C LYS A 71 -3.19 -3.01 -8.92
N THR A 72 -2.71 -4.07 -9.55
CA THR A 72 -1.53 -4.03 -10.44
C THR A 72 -1.90 -3.44 -11.80
#